data_AF-A0A2E8KTD8-F1
#
_entry.id   AF-A0A2E8KTD8-F1
#
_cell.length_a   1.000
_cell.length_b   1.000
_cell.length_c   1.000
_cell.angle_alpha   90.00
_cell.angle_beta   90.00
_cell.angle_gamma   90.00
#
_symmetry.space_group_name_H-M   'P 1'
#
loop_
_entity.id
_entity.type
_entity.pdbx_description
1 polymer ?
#
loop_
_entity_poly.entity_id
_entity_poly.type
_entity_poly.pdbx_seq_one_letter_code
_entity_poly.pdbx_strand_id
1 'polypeptide(L)' 'MTYAPDNRSFYDADSHVMELPNFIIDYADKEFKDLIPPVNYKASLVTDEEVEII' A
#
# COMPACT_ATOMS: atom_id res chain seq x y z
N MET A 1 11.69 23.74 -5.06
CA MET A 1 11.05 24.77 -4.21
C MET A 1 11.71 26.10 -4.52
N THR A 2 11.02 27.04 -5.17
CA THR A 2 11.59 28.29 -5.77
C THR A 2 12.43 29.15 -4.83
N TYR A 3 12.24 29.02 -3.51
CA TYR A 3 12.94 29.82 -2.48
C TYR A 3 13.86 28.99 -1.57
N ALA A 4 14.03 27.70 -1.84
CA ALA A 4 14.89 26.85 -1.02
C ALA A 4 16.34 26.84 -1.59
N PRO A 5 17.37 27.01 -0.75
CA PRO A 5 18.77 26.90 -1.17
C PRO A 5 19.10 25.52 -1.73
N ASP A 6 20.01 25.45 -2.71
CA ASP A 6 20.42 24.19 -3.36
C ASP A 6 21.13 23.20 -2.42
N ASN A 7 21.67 23.69 -1.30
CA ASN A 7 22.34 22.89 -0.28
C ASN A 7 21.43 22.43 0.86
N ARG A 8 20.11 22.62 0.73
CA ARG A 8 19.15 22.20 1.75
C ARG A 8 18.67 20.76 1.49
N SER A 9 18.88 19.88 2.46
CA SER A 9 18.23 18.57 2.47
C SER A 9 16.71 18.74 2.60
N PHE A 10 15.97 18.04 1.76
CA PHE A 10 14.53 17.90 1.87
C PHE A 10 14.21 16.55 2.48
N TYR A 11 13.40 16.59 3.54
CA TYR A 11 12.85 15.39 4.16
C TYR A 11 11.40 15.33 3.75
N ASP A 12 11.01 14.20 3.16
CA ASP A 12 9.64 13.97 2.79
C ASP A 12 8.82 13.72 4.07
N ALA A 13 7.74 14.47 4.21
CA ALA A 13 6.83 14.36 5.35
C ALA A 13 5.67 13.40 5.07
N ASP A 14 5.54 12.91 3.83
CA ASP A 14 4.38 12.15 3.37
C ASP A 14 4.79 11.04 2.41
N SER A 15 5.72 10.20 2.85
CA SER A 15 6.09 8.98 2.13
C SER A 15 5.11 7.86 2.46
N HIS A 16 4.74 7.08 1.44
CA HIS A 16 3.91 5.89 1.59
C HIS A 16 4.69 4.63 1.26
N VAL A 17 4.35 3.56 1.97
CA VAL A 17 4.72 2.18 1.60
C VAL A 17 3.44 1.45 1.24
N MET A 18 3.51 0.53 0.28
CA MET A 18 2.39 -0.34 -0.07
C MET A 18 2.58 -1.68 0.60
N GLU A 19 1.64 -2.05 1.48
CA GLU A 19 1.61 -3.36 2.11
C GLU A 19 1.16 -4.46 1.14
N LEU A 20 1.33 -5.71 1.58
CA LEU A 20 0.80 -6.86 0.84
C LEU A 20 -0.74 -6.83 0.82
N PRO A 21 -1.36 -7.33 -0.25
CA PRO A 21 -2.83 -7.26 -0.42
C PRO A 21 -3.63 -7.92 0.70
N ASN A 22 -3.06 -8.95 1.32
CA ASN A 22 -3.66 -9.71 2.41
C ASN A 22 -3.29 -9.19 3.81
N PHE A 23 -2.46 -8.15 3.93
CA PHE A 23 -1.92 -7.70 5.22
C PHE A 23 -3.00 -7.50 6.29
N ILE A 24 -4.09 -6.82 5.94
CA ILE A 24 -5.18 -6.57 6.89
C ILE A 24 -5.87 -7.88 7.32
N ILE A 25 -6.10 -8.81 6.39
CA ILE A 25 -6.79 -10.09 6.66
C ILE A 25 -5.90 -11.02 7.50
N ASP A 26 -4.60 -11.05 7.24
CA ASP A 26 -3.64 -11.93 7.91
C ASP A 26 -3.46 -11.56 9.38
N TYR A 27 -3.49 -10.26 9.70
CA TYR A 27 -3.25 -9.76 11.05
C TYR A 27 -4.51 -9.29 11.79
N ALA A 28 -5.69 -9.34 11.17
CA ALA A 28 -6.95 -9.07 11.85
C ALA A 28 -7.29 -10.13 12.91
N ASP A 29 -8.05 -9.74 13.93
CA ASP A 29 -8.60 -10.67 14.91
C ASP A 29 -9.50 -11.70 14.21
N LYS A 30 -9.50 -12.93 14.72
CA LYS A 30 -10.22 -14.07 14.11
C LYS A 30 -11.70 -13.80 13.85
N GLU A 31 -12.35 -12.99 14.70
CA GLU A 31 -13.76 -12.61 14.54
C GLU A 31 -14.01 -11.78 13.27
N PHE A 32 -13.03 -11.01 12.81
CA PHE A 32 -13.19 -10.08 11.69
C PHE A 32 -12.59 -10.57 10.38
N LYS A 33 -11.73 -11.60 10.38
CA LYS A 33 -11.04 -12.07 9.18
C LYS A 33 -11.98 -12.38 8.02
N ASP A 34 -13.09 -13.07 8.30
CA ASP A 34 -14.06 -13.49 7.28
C ASP A 34 -15.01 -12.36 6.85
N LEU A 35 -14.98 -11.21 7.54
CA LEU A 35 -15.81 -10.04 7.25
C LEU A 35 -15.10 -9.04 6.33
N ILE A 36 -13.78 -9.15 6.18
CA ILE A 36 -12.97 -8.21 5.41
C ILE A 36 -12.92 -8.68 3.95
N PRO A 37 -13.44 -7.88 2.99
CA PRO A 37 -13.39 -8.26 1.59
C PRO A 37 -11.94 -8.20 1.07
N PRO A 38 -11.54 -9.14 0.19
CA PRO A 38 -10.25 -9.07 -0.47
C PRO A 38 -10.15 -7.86 -1.39
N VAL A 39 -8.91 -7.42 -1.66
CA VAL A 39 -8.64 -6.35 -2.61
C VAL A 39 -9.09 -6.76 -4.01
N ASN A 40 -9.74 -5.83 -4.73
CA ASN A 40 -10.26 -6.06 -6.07
C ASN A 40 -9.47 -5.25 -7.10
N TYR A 41 -8.80 -5.95 -8.01
CA TYR A 41 -7.89 -5.36 -8.99
C TYR A 41 -8.54 -5.02 -10.34
N LYS A 42 -9.87 -5.17 -10.51
CA LYS A 42 -10.55 -4.90 -11.80
C LYS A 42 -10.38 -3.47 -12.32
N ALA A 43 -10.18 -2.51 -11.42
CA ALA A 43 -9.91 -1.10 -11.75
C ALA A 43 -8.42 -0.73 -11.57
N SER A 44 -7.56 -1.71 -11.28
CA SER A 44 -6.14 -1.53 -11.09
C SER A 44 -5.39 -1.66 -12.40
N LEU A 45 -4.18 -1.13 -12.43
CA LEU A 45 -3.19 -1.39 -13.47
C LEU A 45 -2.50 -2.74 -13.27
N VAL A 46 -2.46 -3.23 -12.02
CA VAL A 46 -1.87 -4.51 -11.62
C VAL A 46 -2.92 -5.61 -11.75
N THR A 47 -2.55 -6.77 -12.27
CA THR A 47 -3.45 -7.92 -12.44
C THR A 47 -3.41 -8.87 -11.24
N ASP A 48 -4.44 -9.73 -11.12
CA ASP A 48 -4.47 -10.78 -10.09
C ASP A 48 -3.29 -11.76 -10.24
N GLU A 49 -2.90 -12.08 -11.49
CA GLU A 49 -1.76 -12.97 -11.79
C GLU A 49 -0.42 -12.40 -11.29
N GLU A 50 -0.23 -11.08 -11.41
CA GLU A 50 0.97 -10.40 -10.91
C GLU A 50 1.04 -10.40 -9.38
N VAL A 51 -0.12 -10.38 -8.72
CA VAL A 51 -0.23 -10.41 -7.26
C VAL A 51 0.05 -11.79 -6.69
N GLU A 52 -0.39 -12.87 -7.35
CA GLU A 52 -0.20 -14.25 -6.88
C GLU A 52 1.28 -14.69 -6.80
N ILE A 53 2.20 -13.96 -7.45
CA ILE A 53 3.64 -14.25 -7.50
C ILE A 53 4.40 -13.56 -6.34
N ILE A 54 3.74 -12.67 -5.59
CA ILE A 54 4.31 -11.89 -4.47
C ILE A 54 4.03 -12.59 -3.14
#